data_AF-A0A0C3KC97-F1
#
_entry.id   AF-A0A0C3KC97-F1
#
_cell.length_a   1.000
_cell.length_b   1.000
_cell.length_c   1.000
_cell.angle_alpha   90.00
_cell.angle_beta   90.00
_cell.angle_gamma   90.00
#
_symmetry.space_group_name_H-M   'P 1'
#
loop_
_entity.id
_entity.type
_entity.pdbx_description
1 polymer ?
#
loop_
_entity_poly.entity_id
_entity_poly.type
_entity_poly.pdbx_seq_one_letter_code
_entity_poly.pdbx_strand_id
1 'polypeptide(L)'
;MLAPPKPRLPSVHRSFISSIRVEETGGMALVEARRALYGSHRRAPKRFFWNLQPDHDERVVQGLARLERTPDSVANLGFVKFLETRSRGALMVDLNHIADSDAEFPEADWLTFAQAQKTFDYTLQESIATYDPAVKTLVFVFLLSRTKNSLGIWRRQFPVPESTREVYGSLLQEVKNELANKELLVHVECV
;
A
#
# COMPACT_ATOMS: atom_id res chain seq x y z
N MET A 1 5.57 -6.83 31.66
CA MET A 1 5.29 -5.48 31.13
C MET A 1 3.99 -5.53 30.35
N LEU A 2 2.97 -4.78 30.76
CA LEU A 2 1.69 -4.69 30.05
C LEU A 2 1.89 -3.76 28.84
N ALA A 3 1.40 -4.16 27.67
CA ALA A 3 1.39 -3.29 26.50
C ALA A 3 0.57 -2.03 26.82
N PRO A 4 1.01 -0.82 26.41
CA PRO A 4 0.23 0.39 26.63
C PRO A 4 -1.15 0.26 25.96
N PRO A 5 -2.19 0.85 26.57
CA PRO A 5 -3.52 0.83 25.99
C PRO A 5 -3.49 1.51 24.61
N LYS A 6 -4.07 0.85 23.60
CA LYS A 6 -4.26 1.48 22.28
C LYS A 6 -5.12 2.73 22.48
N PRO A 7 -4.69 3.91 21.99
CA PRO A 7 -5.48 5.12 22.08
C PRO A 7 -6.79 4.94 21.32
N ARG A 8 -7.80 5.67 21.78
CA ARG A 8 -9.12 5.64 21.17
C ARG A 8 -9.09 6.44 19.88
N LEU A 9 -9.54 5.80 18.80
CA LEU A 9 -9.79 6.48 17.53
C LEU A 9 -10.85 7.58 17.76
N PRO A 10 -10.79 8.71 17.04
CA PRO A 10 -11.79 9.78 17.15
C PRO A 10 -13.21 9.24 16.95
N SER A 11 -14.21 9.85 17.59
CA SER A 11 -15.62 9.47 17.40
C SER A 11 -16.08 9.58 15.94
N VAL A 12 -15.51 10.50 15.18
CA VAL A 12 -15.75 10.70 13.74
C VAL A 12 -15.11 9.62 12.85
N HIS A 13 -14.26 8.75 13.41
CA HIS A 13 -13.50 7.77 12.65
C HIS A 13 -14.38 6.78 11.88
N ARG A 14 -15.48 6.34 12.47
CA ARG A 14 -16.40 5.39 11.81
C ARG A 14 -17.10 6.03 10.61
N SER A 15 -17.58 7.26 10.76
CA SER A 15 -18.22 8.02 9.68
C SER A 15 -17.22 8.35 8.57
N PHE A 16 -15.97 8.64 8.94
CA PHE A 16 -14.89 8.86 8.00
C PHE A 16 -14.56 7.59 7.19
N ILE A 17 -14.39 6.43 7.83
CA ILE A 17 -14.18 5.16 7.14
C ILE A 17 -15.34 4.86 6.18
N SER A 18 -16.60 5.07 6.60
CA SER A 18 -17.75 4.83 5.72
C SER A 18 -17.81 5.74 4.49
N SER A 19 -17.02 6.82 4.45
CA SER A 19 -16.92 7.72 3.29
C SER A 19 -15.83 7.29 2.30
N ILE A 20 -14.92 6.39 2.71
CA ILE A 20 -13.88 5.82 1.87
C ILE A 20 -14.54 4.78 0.97
N ARG A 21 -14.42 4.98 -0.35
CA ARG A 21 -15.05 4.08 -1.33
C ARG A 21 -14.18 2.89 -1.75
N VAL A 22 -12.91 2.88 -1.36
CA VAL A 22 -11.97 1.80 -1.65
C VAL A 22 -11.98 0.80 -0.50
N GLU A 23 -12.17 -0.48 -0.81
CA GLU A 23 -12.22 -1.55 0.19
C GLU A 23 -10.88 -2.29 0.29
N GLU A 24 -10.47 -2.56 1.53
CA GLU A 24 -9.36 -3.48 1.81
C GLU A 24 -9.87 -4.91 1.83
N THR A 25 -9.25 -5.80 1.07
CA THR A 25 -9.74 -7.18 0.92
C THR A 25 -9.30 -8.13 2.04
N GLY A 26 -8.49 -7.65 2.98
CA GLY A 26 -7.97 -8.46 4.08
C GLY A 26 -6.86 -9.43 3.65
N GLY A 27 -6.14 -9.11 2.58
CA GLY A 27 -5.06 -9.92 2.02
C GLY A 27 -5.43 -10.74 0.79
N MET A 28 -6.70 -10.74 0.36
CA MET A 28 -7.18 -11.52 -0.78
C MET A 28 -6.60 -11.03 -2.10
N ALA A 29 -6.42 -9.72 -2.28
CA ALA A 29 -5.79 -9.13 -3.46
C ALA A 29 -4.32 -9.59 -3.62
N LEU A 30 -3.68 -10.02 -2.52
CA LEU A 30 -2.29 -10.49 -2.54
C LEU A 30 -2.14 -12.01 -2.67
N VAL A 31 -3.23 -12.79 -2.61
CA VAL A 31 -3.16 -14.27 -2.59
C VAL A 31 -2.49 -14.79 -3.85
N GLU A 32 -2.92 -14.33 -5.02
CA GLU A 32 -2.36 -14.78 -6.30
C GLU A 32 -0.92 -14.28 -6.50
N ALA A 33 -0.61 -13.11 -5.95
CA ALA A 33 0.69 -12.48 -6.04
C ALA A 33 1.72 -13.05 -5.06
N ARG A 34 1.31 -13.85 -4.07
CA ARG A 34 2.18 -14.36 -3.01
C ARG A 34 3.46 -15.00 -3.53
N ARG A 35 3.38 -15.77 -4.61
CA ARG A 35 4.56 -16.40 -5.23
C ARG A 35 5.49 -15.37 -5.86
N ALA A 36 4.97 -14.40 -6.60
CA ALA A 36 5.77 -13.33 -7.18
C ALA A 36 6.36 -12.39 -6.10
N LEU A 37 5.64 -12.12 -5.02
CA LEU A 37 6.05 -11.22 -3.94
C LEU A 37 7.07 -11.83 -2.98
N TYR A 38 6.92 -13.11 -2.62
CA TYR A 38 7.69 -13.74 -1.53
C TYR A 38 8.40 -15.04 -1.93
N GLY A 39 8.25 -15.48 -3.18
CA GLY A 39 8.82 -16.75 -3.62
C GLY A 39 10.34 -16.71 -3.68
N SER A 40 10.99 -17.79 -3.23
CA SER A 40 12.43 -18.01 -3.34
C SER A 40 12.85 -18.70 -4.64
N HIS A 41 11.89 -19.03 -5.52
CA HIS A 41 12.17 -19.67 -6.82
C HIS A 41 13.01 -18.80 -7.74
N ARG A 42 12.99 -17.48 -7.52
CA ARG A 42 13.78 -16.48 -8.23
C ARG A 42 14.14 -15.34 -7.28
N ARG A 43 15.29 -14.74 -7.53
CA ARG A 43 15.71 -13.52 -6.85
C ARG A 43 14.75 -12.37 -7.09
N ALA A 44 14.65 -11.44 -6.15
CA ALA A 44 13.70 -10.30 -6.22
C ALA A 44 13.82 -9.48 -7.54
N PRO A 45 15.03 -9.14 -8.06
CA PRO A 45 15.15 -8.42 -9.33
C PRO A 45 14.63 -9.18 -10.57
N LYS A 46 14.40 -10.50 -10.45
CA LYS A 46 13.80 -11.34 -11.50
C LYS A 46 12.29 -11.59 -11.28
N ARG A 47 11.73 -11.05 -10.19
CA ARG A 47 10.31 -11.14 -9.83
C ARG A 47 9.60 -9.80 -9.98
N PHE A 48 10.27 -8.68 -9.73
CA PHE A 48 9.71 -7.33 -9.80
C PHE A 48 10.21 -6.58 -11.04
N PHE A 49 9.27 -6.18 -11.91
CA PHE A 49 9.57 -5.39 -13.10
C PHE A 49 9.02 -3.96 -12.95
N TRP A 50 9.90 -3.02 -12.59
CA TRP A 50 9.57 -1.61 -12.30
C TRP A 50 9.50 -0.71 -13.55
N ASN A 51 10.15 -1.12 -14.64
CA ASN A 51 10.38 -0.27 -15.82
C ASN A 51 9.46 -0.59 -16.99
N LEU A 52 8.32 -1.26 -16.74
CA LEU A 52 7.33 -1.52 -17.78
C LEU A 52 6.53 -0.24 -18.06
N GLN A 53 6.36 0.08 -19.34
CA GLN A 53 5.56 1.25 -19.71
C GLN A 53 4.06 0.96 -19.48
N PRO A 54 3.33 1.82 -18.75
CA PRO A 54 1.93 1.57 -18.41
C PRO A 54 0.97 1.48 -19.60
N ASP A 55 1.29 2.17 -20.69
CA ASP A 55 0.49 2.28 -21.93
C ASP A 55 0.52 1.01 -22.79
N HIS A 56 1.38 0.04 -22.48
CA HIS A 56 1.46 -1.23 -23.19
C HIS A 56 0.42 -2.26 -22.75
N ASP A 57 -0.31 -2.03 -21.66
CA ASP A 57 -1.39 -2.92 -21.21
C ASP A 57 -2.61 -2.10 -20.78
N GLU A 58 -3.74 -2.31 -21.46
CA GLU A 58 -4.97 -1.55 -21.23
C GLU A 58 -5.46 -1.65 -19.79
N ARG A 59 -5.27 -2.80 -19.12
CA ARG A 59 -5.69 -2.98 -17.72
C ARG A 59 -4.92 -2.06 -16.79
N VAL A 60 -3.65 -1.80 -17.10
CA VAL A 60 -2.80 -0.87 -16.35
C VAL A 60 -3.25 0.56 -16.57
N VAL A 61 -3.49 0.96 -17.83
CA VAL A 61 -4.03 2.28 -18.16
C VAL A 61 -5.36 2.52 -17.45
N GLN A 62 -6.30 1.60 -17.57
CA GLN A 62 -7.62 1.71 -16.96
C GLN A 62 -7.55 1.70 -15.43
N GLY A 63 -6.74 0.82 -14.83
CA GLY A 63 -6.57 0.73 -13.39
C GLY A 63 -5.97 2.00 -12.78
N LEU A 64 -4.94 2.55 -13.41
CA LEU A 64 -4.36 3.83 -13.00
C LEU A 64 -5.38 4.98 -13.12
N ALA A 65 -6.11 5.04 -14.24
CA ALA A 65 -7.16 6.03 -14.43
C ALA A 65 -8.29 5.92 -13.39
N ARG A 66 -8.67 4.70 -12.96
CA ARG A 66 -9.67 4.50 -11.89
C ARG A 66 -9.17 5.08 -10.55
N LEU A 67 -7.91 4.84 -10.18
CA LEU A 67 -7.32 5.40 -8.96
C LEU A 67 -7.28 6.93 -9.01
N GLU A 68 -6.98 7.51 -10.17
CA GLU A 68 -6.91 8.96 -10.37
C GLU A 68 -8.28 9.67 -10.32
N ARG A 69 -9.40 8.94 -10.45
CA ARG A 69 -10.76 9.51 -10.30
C ARG A 69 -11.17 9.72 -8.86
N THR A 70 -10.51 9.07 -7.90
CA THR A 70 -10.85 9.17 -6.46
C THR A 70 -9.61 9.32 -5.57
N PRO A 71 -8.76 10.32 -5.85
CA PRO A 71 -7.48 10.47 -5.15
C PRO A 71 -7.67 10.57 -3.63
N ASP A 72 -8.74 11.23 -3.18
CA ASP A 72 -9.04 11.40 -1.76
C ASP A 72 -9.40 10.08 -1.07
N SER A 73 -10.18 9.20 -1.72
CA SER A 73 -10.54 7.90 -1.13
C SER A 73 -9.31 7.02 -0.96
N VAL A 74 -8.45 6.97 -1.98
CA VAL A 74 -7.18 6.23 -1.94
C VAL A 74 -6.23 6.81 -0.88
N ALA A 75 -6.09 8.14 -0.84
CA ALA A 75 -5.26 8.82 0.14
C ALA A 75 -5.73 8.56 1.57
N ASN A 76 -7.03 8.71 1.81
CA ASN A 76 -7.64 8.53 3.12
C ASN A 76 -7.56 7.07 3.60
N LEU A 77 -7.73 6.09 2.70
CA LEU A 77 -7.56 4.67 3.04
C LEU A 77 -6.14 4.41 3.56
N GLY A 78 -5.12 4.79 2.81
CA GLY A 78 -3.74 4.57 3.24
C GLY A 78 -3.38 5.29 4.54
N PHE A 79 -3.91 6.50 4.74
CA PHE A 79 -3.75 7.24 6.00
C PHE A 79 -4.40 6.51 7.18
N VAL A 80 -5.62 6.00 7.02
CA VAL A 80 -6.30 5.19 8.05
C VAL A 80 -5.51 3.93 8.35
N LYS A 81 -5.08 3.19 7.32
CA LYS A 81 -4.27 1.98 7.50
C LYS A 81 -2.96 2.26 8.23
N PHE A 82 -2.30 3.38 7.93
CA PHE A 82 -1.12 3.83 8.67
C PHE A 82 -1.40 4.02 10.16
N LEU A 83 -2.50 4.72 10.51
CA LEU A 83 -2.88 4.93 11.91
C LEU A 83 -3.28 3.64 12.63
N GLU A 84 -4.06 2.78 11.97
CA GLU A 84 -4.52 1.50 12.51
C GLU A 84 -3.38 0.51 12.76
N THR A 85 -2.50 0.38 11.77
CA THR A 85 -1.39 -0.60 11.81
C THR A 85 -0.19 -0.08 12.58
N ARG A 86 -0.11 1.25 12.83
CA ARG A 86 1.03 1.91 13.47
C ARG A 86 2.35 1.51 12.82
N SER A 87 2.32 1.40 11.50
CA SER A 87 3.44 0.97 10.67
C SER A 87 3.40 1.71 9.35
N ARG A 88 4.58 2.09 8.84
CA ARG A 88 4.71 2.49 7.44
C ARG A 88 4.31 1.32 6.54
N GLY A 89 3.78 1.63 5.37
CA GLY A 89 3.32 0.62 4.43
C GLY A 89 2.97 1.22 3.07
N ALA A 90 2.17 0.52 2.30
CA ALA A 90 1.60 1.01 1.05
C ALA A 90 0.35 0.21 0.72
N LEU A 91 -0.56 0.81 -0.05
CA LEU A 91 -1.63 0.05 -0.66
C LEU A 91 -1.08 -0.72 -1.86
N MET A 92 -1.35 -2.01 -1.91
CA MET A 92 -1.07 -2.88 -3.05
C MET A 92 -2.37 -3.12 -3.80
N VAL A 93 -2.39 -2.79 -5.09
CA VAL A 93 -3.59 -2.87 -5.92
C VAL A 93 -3.38 -3.92 -7.02
N ASP A 94 -4.23 -4.94 -7.03
CA ASP A 94 -4.19 -5.98 -8.06
C ASP A 94 -5.01 -5.58 -9.29
N LEU A 95 -4.37 -5.59 -10.46
CA LEU A 95 -5.01 -5.32 -11.74
C LEU A 95 -5.47 -6.57 -12.50
N ASN A 96 -5.21 -7.78 -12.00
CA ASN A 96 -5.52 -9.01 -12.74
C ASN A 96 -7.02 -9.19 -13.00
N HIS A 97 -7.88 -8.66 -12.13
CA HIS A 97 -9.34 -8.88 -12.12
C HIS A 97 -10.16 -7.62 -12.48
N ILE A 98 -9.52 -6.53 -12.91
CA ILE A 98 -10.21 -5.25 -13.17
C ILE A 98 -11.20 -5.31 -14.32
N ALA A 99 -10.95 -6.15 -15.33
CA ALA A 99 -11.82 -6.27 -16.49
C ALA A 99 -13.14 -6.98 -16.17
N ASP A 100 -13.16 -7.84 -15.16
CA ASP A 100 -14.30 -8.67 -14.80
C ASP A 100 -15.16 -8.08 -13.68
N SER A 101 -14.78 -6.88 -13.18
CA SER A 101 -15.40 -6.26 -12.01
C SER A 101 -16.09 -4.93 -12.36
N ASP A 102 -17.38 -4.89 -12.06
CA ASP A 102 -18.19 -3.65 -12.02
C ASP A 102 -17.80 -2.74 -10.84
N ALA A 103 -16.86 -3.16 -9.99
CA ALA A 103 -16.40 -2.35 -8.88
C ALA A 103 -15.75 -1.06 -9.39
N GLU A 104 -16.24 0.05 -8.84
CA GLU A 104 -15.72 1.40 -9.11
C GLU A 104 -14.24 1.52 -8.72
N PHE A 105 -13.78 0.70 -7.76
CA PHE A 105 -12.43 0.68 -7.23
C PHE A 105 -11.77 -0.70 -7.36
N PRO A 106 -10.48 -0.75 -7.69
CA PRO A 106 -9.74 -2.00 -7.71
C PRO A 106 -9.48 -2.49 -6.27
N GLU A 107 -9.43 -3.80 -6.11
CA GLU A 107 -9.11 -4.45 -4.85
C GLU A 107 -7.73 -4.04 -4.35
N ALA A 108 -7.67 -3.59 -3.09
CA ALA A 108 -6.44 -3.12 -2.48
C ALA A 108 -6.17 -3.83 -1.15
N ASP A 109 -4.89 -3.97 -0.79
CA ASP A 109 -4.46 -4.46 0.53
C ASP A 109 -3.32 -3.62 1.09
N TRP A 110 -3.30 -3.40 2.41
CA TRP A 110 -2.20 -2.71 3.05
C TRP A 110 -1.00 -3.63 3.26
N LEU A 111 0.11 -3.32 2.60
CA LEU A 111 1.41 -3.96 2.79
C LEU A 111 2.26 -3.15 3.76
N THR A 112 2.45 -3.65 4.97
CA THR A 112 3.35 -3.04 5.96
C THR A 112 4.82 -3.16 5.55
N PHE A 113 5.68 -2.29 6.10
CA PHE A 113 7.12 -2.35 5.88
C PHE A 113 7.72 -3.72 6.24
N ALA A 114 7.29 -4.33 7.35
CA ALA A 114 7.74 -5.66 7.76
C ALA A 114 7.36 -6.76 6.75
N GLN A 115 6.22 -6.62 6.06
CA GLN A 115 5.87 -7.51 4.95
C GLN A 115 6.70 -7.17 3.70
N ALA A 116 6.93 -5.89 3.39
CA ALA A 116 7.78 -5.47 2.28
C ALA A 116 9.22 -5.99 2.40
N GLN A 117 9.80 -6.00 3.60
CA GLN A 117 11.14 -6.57 3.82
C GLN A 117 11.25 -8.04 3.41
N LYS A 118 10.16 -8.81 3.52
CA LYS A 118 10.13 -10.22 3.11
C LYS A 118 10.12 -10.41 1.60
N THR A 119 9.89 -9.36 0.82
CA THR A 119 9.95 -9.46 -0.65
C THR A 119 11.38 -9.42 -1.16
N PHE A 120 12.31 -8.88 -0.37
CA PHE A 120 13.70 -8.58 -0.74
C PHE A 120 13.85 -7.63 -1.94
N ASP A 121 12.77 -6.96 -2.36
CA ASP A 121 12.83 -5.94 -3.40
C ASP A 121 13.28 -4.61 -2.79
N TYR A 122 14.43 -4.10 -3.25
CA TYR A 122 15.02 -2.86 -2.76
C TYR A 122 14.09 -1.67 -2.97
N THR A 123 13.59 -1.51 -4.20
CA THR A 123 12.78 -0.35 -4.60
C THR A 123 11.49 -0.24 -3.78
N LEU A 124 10.81 -1.37 -3.55
CA LEU A 124 9.61 -1.45 -2.72
C LEU A 124 9.90 -1.02 -1.28
N GLN A 125 10.94 -1.60 -0.70
CA GLN A 125 11.32 -1.34 0.69
C GLN A 125 11.77 0.11 0.90
N GLU A 126 12.67 0.60 0.05
CA GLU A 126 13.16 1.98 0.11
C GLU A 126 12.01 2.98 -0.06
N SER A 127 11.09 2.72 -0.99
CA SER A 127 9.92 3.59 -1.20
C SER A 127 9.05 3.69 0.06
N ILE A 128 8.83 2.57 0.77
CA ILE A 128 8.05 2.54 2.02
C ILE A 128 8.85 3.12 3.20
N ALA A 129 10.17 2.91 3.23
CA ALA A 129 11.04 3.39 4.31
C ALA A 129 11.20 4.91 4.31
N THR A 130 11.16 5.56 3.14
CA THR A 130 11.58 6.97 2.99
C THR A 130 10.43 7.97 2.94
N TYR A 131 9.21 7.54 2.59
CA TYR A 131 8.06 8.44 2.46
C TYR A 131 7.42 8.78 3.81
N ASP A 132 6.78 9.96 3.93
CA ASP A 132 5.98 10.31 5.12
C ASP A 132 4.49 9.90 4.91
N PRO A 133 4.00 8.86 5.61
CA PRO A 133 2.60 8.43 5.53
C PRO A 133 1.59 9.43 6.08
N ALA A 134 2.04 10.43 6.82
CA ALA A 134 1.17 11.48 7.35
C ALA A 134 0.73 12.47 6.26
N VAL A 135 1.48 12.59 5.17
CA VAL A 135 1.24 13.61 4.12
C VAL A 135 0.89 12.99 2.77
N LYS A 136 1.22 11.72 2.55
CA LYS A 136 0.90 11.02 1.31
C LYS A 136 0.70 9.54 1.55
N THR A 137 -0.20 8.95 0.77
CA THR A 137 -0.38 7.51 0.67
C THR A 137 0.40 6.99 -0.53
N LEU A 138 1.20 5.96 -0.27
CA LEU A 138 1.95 5.25 -1.30
C LEU A 138 1.09 4.10 -1.83
N VAL A 139 1.00 4.00 -3.16
CA VAL A 139 0.23 2.96 -3.84
C VAL A 139 1.12 2.25 -4.85
N PHE A 140 1.14 0.93 -4.76
CA PHE A 140 1.76 0.07 -5.73
C PHE A 140 0.70 -0.69 -6.48
N VAL A 141 0.62 -0.38 -7.77
CA VAL A 141 -0.26 -1.06 -8.70
C VAL A 141 0.54 -2.18 -9.34
N PHE A 142 0.00 -3.40 -9.40
CA PHE A 142 0.72 -4.51 -10.00
C PHE A 142 -0.14 -5.36 -10.92
N LEU A 143 0.53 -6.04 -11.84
CA LEU A 143 -0.07 -6.99 -12.77
C LEU A 143 0.79 -8.25 -12.81
N LEU A 144 0.18 -9.42 -12.62
CA LEU A 144 0.91 -10.67 -12.61
C LEU A 144 1.22 -11.14 -14.03
N SER A 145 2.40 -11.74 -14.17
CA SER A 145 2.69 -12.57 -15.35
C SER A 145 1.75 -13.78 -15.40
N ARG A 146 1.53 -14.34 -16.59
CA ARG A 146 0.70 -15.53 -16.79
C ARG A 146 1.07 -16.71 -15.88
N THR A 147 2.35 -16.85 -15.55
CA THR A 147 2.85 -17.93 -14.67
C THR A 147 2.85 -17.59 -13.18
N LYS A 148 2.42 -16.36 -12.82
CA LYS A 148 2.39 -15.83 -11.44
C LYS A 148 3.74 -15.87 -10.71
N ASN A 149 4.84 -15.96 -11.47
CA ASN A 149 6.21 -16.02 -10.94
C ASN A 149 6.87 -14.66 -10.80
N SER A 150 6.30 -13.65 -11.45
CA SER A 150 6.78 -12.28 -11.51
C SER A 150 5.62 -11.33 -11.79
N LEU A 151 5.87 -10.05 -11.57
CA LEU A 151 4.88 -8.99 -11.69
C LEU A 151 5.48 -7.73 -12.31
N GLY A 152 4.68 -7.02 -13.11
CA GLY A 152 4.88 -5.62 -13.41
C GLY A 152 4.36 -4.78 -12.26
N ILE A 153 5.07 -3.72 -11.88
CA ILE A 153 4.69 -2.86 -10.75
C ILE A 153 4.93 -1.39 -11.05
N TRP A 154 3.97 -0.56 -10.65
CA TRP A 154 3.97 0.88 -10.84
C TRP A 154 3.70 1.59 -9.51
N ARG A 155 4.48 2.64 -9.26
CA ARG A 155 4.37 3.45 -8.04
C ARG A 155 3.52 4.70 -8.30
N ARG A 156 2.58 4.99 -7.40
CA ARG A 156 1.80 6.23 -7.34
C ARG A 156 1.79 6.78 -5.92
N GLN A 157 1.61 8.10 -5.81
CA GLN A 157 1.51 8.80 -4.53
C GLN A 157 0.29 9.69 -4.58
N PHE A 158 -0.51 9.64 -3.52
CA PHE A 158 -1.71 10.46 -3.38
C PHE A 158 -1.58 11.31 -2.12
N PRO A 159 -1.68 12.64 -2.22
CA PRO A 159 -1.55 13.52 -1.06
C PRO A 159 -2.73 13.30 -0.10
N VAL A 160 -2.44 13.23 1.21
CA VAL A 160 -3.48 13.15 2.24
C VAL A 160 -4.10 14.53 2.43
N PRO A 161 -5.44 14.67 2.29
CA PRO A 161 -6.12 15.95 2.50
C PRO A 161 -5.79 16.56 3.87
N GLU A 162 -5.63 17.88 3.91
CA GLU A 162 -5.33 18.61 5.15
C GLU A 162 -6.41 18.44 6.22
N SER A 163 -7.68 18.52 5.82
CA SER A 163 -8.83 18.28 6.69
C SER A 163 -8.75 16.92 7.39
N THR A 164 -8.28 15.87 6.68
CA THR A 164 -8.02 14.56 7.27
C THR A 164 -6.93 14.64 8.33
N ARG A 165 -5.80 15.29 8.04
CA ARG A 165 -4.68 15.41 8.98
C ARG A 165 -5.06 16.15 10.26
N GLU A 166 -5.89 17.19 10.14
CA GLU A 166 -6.40 17.97 11.27
C GLU A 166 -7.29 17.15 12.19
N VAL A 167 -8.25 16.41 11.63
CA VAL A 167 -9.19 15.55 12.38
C VAL A 167 -8.45 14.53 13.26
N TYR A 168 -7.32 13.99 12.78
CA TYR A 168 -6.54 12.98 13.50
C TYR A 168 -5.29 13.54 14.20
N GLY A 169 -5.15 14.87 14.33
CA GLY A 169 -3.91 15.52 14.75
C GLY A 169 -3.23 14.91 15.99
N SER A 170 -3.98 14.70 17.08
CA SER A 170 -3.43 14.12 18.31
C SER A 170 -2.96 12.66 18.13
N LEU A 171 -3.76 11.83 17.46
CA LEU A 171 -3.41 10.44 17.19
C LEU A 171 -2.22 10.34 16.24
N LEU A 172 -2.17 11.22 15.25
CA LEU A 172 -1.08 11.30 14.28
C LEU A 172 0.25 11.60 14.98
N GLN A 173 0.27 12.55 15.92
CA GLN A 173 1.47 12.86 16.71
C GLN A 173 1.90 11.68 17.57
N GLU A 174 0.96 10.99 18.22
CA GLU A 174 1.26 9.80 19.00
C GLU A 174 1.93 8.71 18.14
N VAL A 175 1.36 8.38 16.98
CA VAL A 175 1.92 7.38 16.06
C VAL A 175 3.28 7.81 15.53
N LYS A 176 3.48 9.09 15.20
CA LYS A 176 4.78 9.62 14.79
C LYS A 176 5.84 9.44 15.88
N ASN A 177 5.50 9.73 17.13
CA ASN A 177 6.41 9.56 18.26
C ASN A 177 6.77 8.09 18.49
N GLU A 178 5.81 7.18 18.35
CA GLU A 178 6.08 5.73 18.45
C GLU A 178 7.05 5.25 17.36
N LEU A 179 6.92 5.80 16.15
CA LEU A 179 7.72 5.40 15.01
C LEU A 179 9.08 6.09 14.92
N ALA A 180 9.29 7.22 15.62
CA ALA A 180 10.53 7.99 15.56
C ALA A 180 11.78 7.17 15.94
N ASN A 181 11.61 6.17 16.81
CA ASN A 181 12.71 5.31 17.28
C ASN A 181 12.81 3.98 16.53
N LYS A 182 11.97 3.71 15.51
CA LYS A 182 12.02 2.47 14.75
C LYS A 182 12.89 2.66 13.51
N GLU A 183 14.06 2.03 13.49
CA GLU A 183 14.88 1.96 12.29
C GLU A 183 14.21 1.10 11.21
N LEU A 184 14.13 1.63 9.99
CA LEU A 184 13.56 0.95 8.83
C LEU A 184 14.70 0.47 7.94
N LEU A 185 15.22 -0.72 8.25
CA LEU A 185 16.35 -1.31 7.52
C LEU A 185 15.89 -1.97 6.22
N VAL A 186 16.54 -1.62 5.11
CA VAL A 186 16.27 -2.25 3.81
C VAL A 186 17.05 -3.57 3.71
N HIS A 187 16.35 -4.65 3.40
CA HIS A 187 16.92 -6.00 3.23
C HIS A 187 16.98 -6.37 1.76
N VAL A 188 18.17 -6.71 1.27
CA VAL A 188 18.39 -7.17 -0.10
C VAL A 188 19.03 -8.56 -0.10
N GLU A 189 18.71 -9.38 -1.10
CA GLU A 189 19.39 -10.65 -1.31
C GLU A 189 20.86 -10.40 -1.68
N CYS A 190 21.80 -10.91 -0.87
CA CYS A 190 23.24 -10.84 -1.14
C CYS A 190 23.58 -11.39 -2.53
N VAL A 191 24.53 -10.75 -3.22
CA VAL A 191 24.94 -11.06 -4.61
C VAL A 191 25.50 -12.47 -4.71
#